data_AF-A0A252A012-F1
#
_entry.id   AF-A0A252A012-F1
#
_cell.length_a   1.000
_cell.length_b   1.000
_cell.length_c   1.000
_cell.angle_alpha   90.00
_cell.angle_beta   90.00
_cell.angle_gamma   90.00
#
_symmetry.space_group_name_H-M   'P 1'
#
loop_
_entity.id
_entity.type
_entity.pdbx_description
1 polymer ?
#
loop_
_entity_poly.entity_id
_entity_poly.type
_entity_poly.pdbx_seq_one_letter_code
_entity_poly.pdbx_strand_id
1 'polypeptide(L)'
;MQHSPRPPVHTQPPHQPETPSPDMRAVCNRAGVHATACVAAFIAKNHTDVVQESAAFMLELESIWQALALEPEEVWTELLRRIEMGELFLRLNQPPHRKKMNGRTQRPWRISTSKLP
;
A
#
# COMPACT_ATOMS: atom_id res chain seq x y z
N MET A 1 55.94 -4.42 -9.07
CA MET A 1 54.70 -4.48 -8.28
C MET A 1 54.23 -3.05 -8.06
N GLN A 2 53.20 -2.61 -8.80
CA GLN A 2 52.64 -1.26 -8.69
C GLN A 2 51.34 -1.36 -7.87
N HIS A 3 51.30 -0.70 -6.72
CA HIS A 3 50.09 -0.64 -5.88
C HIS A 3 49.22 0.53 -6.35
N SER A 4 48.01 0.23 -6.83
CA SER A 4 46.99 1.25 -7.12
C SER A 4 46.41 1.84 -5.82
N PRO A 5 46.16 3.15 -5.75
CA PRO A 5 45.53 3.77 -4.59
C PRO A 5 44.02 3.49 -4.56
N ARG A 6 43.49 3.27 -3.35
CA ARG A 6 42.07 3.02 -3.06
C ARG A 6 41.27 4.32 -3.25
N PRO A 7 40.08 4.29 -3.89
CA PRO A 7 39.27 5.49 -4.05
C PRO A 7 38.70 5.97 -2.69
N PRO A 8 38.45 7.28 -2.54
CA PRO A 8 37.95 7.85 -1.31
C PRO A 8 36.51 7.39 -1.02
N VAL A 9 36.23 7.09 0.24
CA VAL A 9 34.88 6.81 0.75
C VAL A 9 34.11 8.12 0.78
N HIS A 10 33.12 8.28 -0.11
CA HIS A 10 32.17 9.37 -0.02
C HIS A 10 31.31 9.19 1.23
N THR A 11 31.59 9.99 2.27
CA THR A 11 30.69 10.14 3.41
C THR A 11 29.56 11.07 2.96
N GLN A 12 28.39 10.50 2.70
CA GLN A 12 27.18 11.28 2.39
C GLN A 12 26.79 12.06 3.66
N PRO A 13 26.63 13.39 3.61
CA PRO A 13 26.23 14.17 4.77
C PRO A 13 24.81 13.75 5.22
N PRO A 14 24.50 13.89 6.52
CA PRO A 14 23.20 13.50 7.06
C PRO A 14 22.07 14.27 6.36
N HIS A 15 21.06 13.56 5.85
CA HIS A 15 19.84 14.14 5.32
C HIS A 15 19.17 14.98 6.41
N GLN A 16 19.29 16.31 6.32
CA GLN A 16 18.50 17.20 7.16
C GLN A 16 17.03 17.10 6.70
N PRO A 17 16.06 17.02 7.63
CA PRO A 17 14.65 16.99 7.25
C PRO A 17 14.27 18.34 6.64
N GLU A 18 14.12 18.38 5.33
CA GLU A 18 13.58 19.55 4.64
C GLU A 18 12.15 19.77 5.13
N THR A 19 11.90 20.91 5.76
CA THR A 19 10.55 21.27 6.20
C THR A 19 9.67 21.44 4.96
N PRO A 20 8.50 20.79 4.88
CA PRO A 20 7.63 20.89 3.72
C PRO A 20 7.22 22.34 3.49
N SER A 21 7.19 22.73 2.22
CA SER A 21 6.76 24.06 1.79
C SER A 21 5.34 24.36 2.31
N PRO A 22 4.97 25.65 2.48
CA PRO A 22 3.62 26.03 2.90
C PRO A 22 2.51 25.41 2.02
N ASP A 23 2.75 25.33 0.70
CA ASP A 23 1.81 24.72 -0.24
C ASP A 23 1.66 23.22 0.00
N MET A 24 2.76 22.53 0.32
CA MET A 24 2.73 21.11 0.66
C MET A 24 1.98 20.85 1.96
N ARG A 25 2.15 21.71 2.97
CA ARG A 25 1.38 21.61 4.21
C ARG A 25 -0.13 21.75 3.95
N ALA A 26 -0.52 22.65 3.05
CA ALA A 26 -1.92 22.82 2.67
C ALA A 26 -2.48 21.57 1.98
N VAL A 27 -1.75 20.97 1.03
CA VAL A 27 -2.13 19.71 0.36
C VAL A 27 -2.28 18.58 1.39
N CYS A 28 -1.29 18.38 2.25
CA CYS A 28 -1.34 17.35 3.29
C CYS A 28 -2.53 17.54 4.25
N ASN A 29 -2.84 18.79 4.62
CA ASN A 29 -3.99 19.08 5.46
C ASN A 29 -5.30 18.74 4.76
N ARG A 30 -5.46 19.07 3.47
CA ARG A 30 -6.67 18.71 2.70
C ARG A 30 -6.82 17.19 2.56
N ALA A 31 -5.73 16.47 2.26
CA ALA A 31 -5.74 15.01 2.24
C ALA A 31 -6.21 14.44 3.60
N GLY A 32 -5.69 14.96 4.72
CA GLY A 32 -6.09 14.54 6.06
C GLY A 32 -7.57 14.82 6.37
N VAL A 33 -8.10 15.95 5.91
CA VAL A 33 -9.53 16.30 6.05
C VAL A 33 -10.40 15.28 5.30
N HIS A 34 -10.12 15.01 4.03
CA HIS A 34 -10.90 14.06 3.23
C HIS A 34 -10.81 12.63 3.78
N ALA A 35 -9.64 12.19 4.23
CA ALA A 35 -9.49 10.88 4.88
C ALA A 35 -10.36 10.77 6.14
N THR A 36 -10.36 11.80 6.99
CA THR A 36 -11.15 11.82 8.22
C THR A 36 -12.65 11.91 7.93
N ALA A 37 -13.04 12.73 6.95
CA ALA A 37 -14.43 12.88 6.52
C ALA A 37 -14.99 11.57 5.93
N CYS A 38 -14.20 10.82 5.16
CA CYS A 38 -14.57 9.50 4.66
C CYS A 38 -14.91 8.53 5.80
N VAL A 39 -14.07 8.47 6.84
CA VAL A 39 -14.33 7.62 8.02
C VAL A 39 -15.58 8.08 8.77
N ALA A 40 -15.77 9.40 8.93
CA ALA A 40 -16.97 9.95 9.55
C ALA A 40 -18.24 9.60 8.76
N ALA A 41 -18.19 9.70 7.43
CA ALA A 41 -19.29 9.32 6.53
C ALA A 41 -19.62 7.83 6.64
N PHE A 42 -18.61 6.96 6.76
CA PHE A 42 -18.80 5.53 6.98
C PHE A 42 -19.51 5.26 8.31
N ILE A 43 -19.10 5.91 9.40
CA ILE A 43 -19.75 5.82 10.71
C ILE A 43 -21.22 6.27 10.62
N ALA A 44 -21.48 7.34 9.86
CA ALA A 44 -22.82 7.86 9.61
C ALA A 44 -23.65 7.00 8.64
N LYS A 45 -23.08 5.92 8.07
CA LYS A 45 -23.68 5.09 7.02
C LYS A 45 -24.11 5.89 5.78
N ASN A 46 -23.44 7.01 5.51
CA ASN A 46 -23.67 7.80 4.32
C ASN A 46 -22.77 7.31 3.18
N HIS A 47 -23.30 6.42 2.35
CA HIS A 47 -22.56 5.83 1.24
C HIS A 47 -22.10 6.85 0.20
N THR A 48 -22.90 7.90 -0.05
CA THR A 48 -22.56 8.92 -1.04
C THR A 48 -21.31 9.69 -0.61
N ASP A 49 -21.28 10.14 0.64
CA ASP A 49 -20.14 10.89 1.18
C ASP A 49 -18.89 9.99 1.29
N VAL A 50 -19.04 8.70 1.61
CA VAL A 50 -17.91 7.76 1.58
C VAL A 50 -17.24 7.75 0.21
N VAL A 51 -18.02 7.68 -0.88
CA VAL A 51 -17.48 7.68 -2.24
C VAL A 51 -16.83 9.02 -2.57
N GLN A 52 -17.49 10.14 -2.25
CA GLN A 52 -17.01 11.48 -2.56
C GLN A 52 -15.72 11.82 -1.82
N GLU A 53 -15.68 11.60 -0.51
CA GLU A 53 -14.51 11.88 0.32
C GLU A 53 -13.35 10.94 0.00
N SER A 54 -13.62 9.67 -0.37
CA SER A 54 -12.58 8.77 -0.85
C SER A 54 -11.97 9.26 -2.16
N ALA A 55 -12.79 9.71 -3.12
CA ALA A 55 -12.29 10.22 -4.40
C ALA A 55 -11.47 11.51 -4.20
N ALA A 56 -11.96 12.44 -3.38
CA ALA A 56 -11.26 13.67 -3.05
C ALA A 56 -9.91 13.40 -2.35
N PHE A 57 -9.88 12.42 -1.42
CA PHE A 57 -8.65 11.98 -0.78
C PHE A 57 -7.62 11.46 -1.80
N MET A 58 -8.04 10.65 -2.78
CA MET A 58 -7.12 10.11 -3.80
C MET A 58 -6.50 11.21 -4.66
N LEU A 59 -7.26 12.26 -5.01
CA LEU A 59 -6.74 13.40 -5.78
C LEU A 59 -5.69 14.22 -5.01
N GLU A 60 -5.92 14.46 -3.73
CA GLU A 60 -4.92 15.14 -2.89
C GLU A 60 -3.70 14.24 -2.66
N LEU A 61 -3.91 12.92 -2.55
CA LEU A 61 -2.81 11.96 -2.40
C LEU A 61 -1.92 11.90 -3.65
N GLU A 62 -2.50 11.95 -4.85
CA GLU A 62 -1.74 12.10 -6.10
C GLU A 62 -0.91 13.38 -6.12
N SER A 63 -1.45 14.48 -5.59
CA SER A 63 -0.72 15.76 -5.48
C SER A 63 0.49 15.66 -4.55
N ILE A 64 0.39 14.86 -3.47
CA ILE A 64 1.51 14.56 -2.57
C ILE A 64 2.58 13.75 -3.29
N TRP A 65 2.20 12.74 -4.07
CA TRP A 65 3.13 11.91 -4.84
C TRP A 65 3.94 12.74 -5.84
N GLN A 66 3.26 13.59 -6.61
CA GLN A 66 3.91 14.45 -7.59
C GLN A 66 4.96 15.37 -6.95
N ALA A 67 4.68 15.89 -5.76
CA ALA A 67 5.64 16.73 -5.05
C ALA A 67 6.81 15.96 -4.43
N LEU A 68 6.67 14.65 -4.26
CA LEU A 68 7.78 13.73 -3.95
C LEU A 68 8.49 13.24 -5.22
N ALA A 69 8.16 13.80 -6.40
CA ALA A 69 8.64 13.36 -7.70
C ALA A 69 8.36 11.86 -7.97
N LEU A 70 7.26 11.34 -7.41
CA LEU A 70 6.74 10.02 -7.72
C LEU A 70 5.74 10.14 -8.87
N GLU A 71 5.91 9.29 -9.88
CA GLU A 71 4.95 9.16 -10.96
C GLU A 71 3.67 8.47 -10.43
N PRO A 72 2.47 9.07 -10.58
CA PRO A 72 1.23 8.46 -10.10
C PRO A 72 1.00 7.04 -10.65
N GLU A 73 1.43 6.79 -11.90
CA GLU A 73 1.34 5.48 -12.54
C GLU A 73 2.15 4.40 -11.80
N GLU A 74 3.29 4.75 -11.20
CA GLU A 74 4.09 3.82 -10.42
C GLU A 74 3.32 3.33 -9.18
N VAL A 75 2.68 4.27 -8.47
CA VAL A 75 1.90 3.95 -7.26
C VAL A 75 0.63 3.19 -7.60
N TRP A 76 -0.08 3.57 -8.67
CA TRP A 76 -1.25 2.83 -9.14
C TRP A 76 -0.92 1.41 -9.59
N THR A 77 0.21 1.24 -10.29
CA THR A 77 0.70 -0.08 -10.70
C THR A 77 0.97 -0.96 -9.48
N GLU A 78 1.62 -0.44 -8.45
CA GLU A 78 1.89 -1.19 -7.22
C GLU A 78 0.60 -1.58 -6.49
N LEU A 79 -0.39 -0.67 -6.41
CA LEU A 79 -1.67 -0.98 -5.80
C LEU A 79 -2.44 -2.06 -6.57
N LEU A 80 -2.44 -2.00 -7.90
CA LEU A 80 -3.04 -3.04 -8.74
C LEU A 80 -2.36 -4.39 -8.53
N ARG A 81 -1.02 -4.44 -8.51
CA ARG A 81 -0.26 -5.67 -8.22
C ARG A 81 -0.64 -6.28 -6.87
N ARG A 82 -0.84 -5.46 -5.83
CA ARG A 82 -1.26 -5.94 -4.51
C ARG A 82 -2.67 -6.53 -4.51
N ILE A 83 -3.59 -5.94 -5.26
CA ILE A 83 -4.95 -6.46 -5.42
C ILE A 83 -4.88 -7.81 -6.14
N GLU A 84 -4.18 -7.89 -7.26
CA GLU A 84 -4.00 -9.13 -8.04
C GLU A 84 -3.36 -10.24 -7.21
N MET A 85 -2.32 -9.91 -6.42
CA MET A 85 -1.66 -10.86 -5.55
C MET A 85 -2.60 -11.35 -4.44
N GLY A 86 -3.39 -10.44 -3.85
CA GLY A 86 -4.43 -10.78 -2.88
C GLY A 86 -5.49 -11.73 -3.45
N GLU A 87 -5.95 -11.47 -4.67
CA GLU A 87 -6.88 -12.35 -5.38
C GLU A 87 -6.27 -13.73 -5.67
N LEU A 88 -5.01 -13.77 -6.10
CA LEU A 88 -4.30 -15.03 -6.35
C LEU A 88 -4.18 -15.85 -5.06
N PHE A 89 -3.78 -15.22 -3.95
CA PHE A 89 -3.73 -15.89 -2.65
C PHE A 89 -5.10 -16.42 -2.23
N LEU A 90 -6.18 -15.66 -2.45
CA LEU A 90 -7.52 -16.12 -2.16
C LEU A 90 -7.88 -17.35 -3.00
N ARG A 91 -7.56 -17.35 -4.30
CA ARG A 91 -7.82 -18.48 -5.22
C ARG A 91 -7.01 -19.73 -4.84
N LEU A 92 -5.72 -19.57 -4.52
CA LEU A 92 -4.86 -20.69 -4.13
C LEU A 92 -5.25 -21.29 -2.77
N ASN A 93 -5.72 -20.46 -1.83
CA ASN A 93 -6.17 -20.91 -0.52
C ASN A 93 -7.62 -21.42 -0.51
N GLN A 94 -8.37 -21.26 -1.60
CA GLN A 94 -9.68 -21.88 -1.75
C GLN A 94 -9.53 -23.25 -2.44
N PRO A 95 -9.85 -24.38 -1.77
CA PRO A 95 -9.73 -25.70 -2.38
C PRO A 95 -10.59 -25.79 -3.65
N PRO A 96 -10.07 -26.30 -4.79
CA PRO A 96 -10.69 -26.15 -6.12
C PRO A 96 -12.09 -26.77 -6.27
N HIS A 97 -12.52 -27.63 -5.34
CA HIS A 97 -13.86 -28.19 -5.34
C HIS A 97 -14.23 -28.62 -3.93
N ARG A 98 -14.89 -27.76 -3.15
CA ARG A 98 -15.72 -28.25 -2.05
C ARG A 98 -17.10 -28.61 -2.59
N LYS A 99 -17.16 -29.52 -3.59
CA LYS A 99 -18.39 -30.28 -3.80
C LYS A 99 -18.64 -30.99 -2.48
N LYS A 100 -19.79 -30.71 -1.84
CA LYS A 100 -20.25 -31.45 -0.66
C LYS A 100 -20.49 -32.91 -1.08
N MET A 101 -19.43 -33.69 -1.19
CA MET A 101 -19.53 -35.13 -1.30
C MET A 101 -19.86 -35.63 0.10
N ASN A 102 -21.16 -35.85 0.32
CA ASN A 102 -21.72 -36.68 1.38
C ASN A 102 -21.45 -36.21 2.81
N GLY A 103 -22.06 -35.08 3.21
CA GLY A 103 -22.47 -34.81 4.60
C GLY A 103 -21.40 -34.76 5.70
N ARG A 104 -20.13 -34.99 5.40
CA ARG A 104 -19.04 -34.97 6.39
C ARG A 104 -18.04 -33.87 6.03
N THR A 105 -17.99 -32.85 6.86
CA THR A 105 -16.94 -31.83 6.85
C THR A 105 -15.60 -32.51 7.10
N GLN A 106 -14.80 -32.71 6.05
CA GLN A 106 -13.39 -33.03 6.19
C GLN A 106 -12.69 -31.89 6.94
N ARG A 107 -11.98 -32.25 8.00
CA ARG A 107 -11.27 -31.34 8.90
C ARG A 107 -10.13 -30.62 8.16
N PRO A 108 -9.75 -29.41 8.59
CA PRO A 108 -8.70 -28.63 7.93
C PRO A 108 -7.36 -29.37 8.05
N TRP A 109 -6.63 -29.50 6.95
CA TRP A 109 -5.29 -30.06 6.95
C TRP A 109 -4.34 -29.12 7.71
N ARG A 110 -3.67 -29.66 8.73
CA ARG A 110 -2.64 -28.96 9.51
C ARG A 110 -1.34 -28.98 8.72
N ILE A 111 -0.79 -27.80 8.39
CA ILE A 111 0.52 -27.69 7.76
C ILE A 111 1.58 -28.07 8.80
N SER A 112 2.23 -29.22 8.62
CA SER A 112 3.41 -29.60 9.40
C SER A 112 4.61 -28.93 8.76
N THR A 113 5.08 -27.83 9.35
CA THR A 113 6.32 -27.17 8.92
C THR A 113 7.50 -28.06 9.31
N SER A 114 7.79 -29.06 8.47
CA SER A 114 9.06 -29.78 8.54
C SER A 114 10.18 -28.78 8.27
N LYS A 115 11.13 -28.74 9.20
CA LYS A 115 12.23 -27.79 9.32
C LYS A 115 12.90 -27.44 7.99
N LEU A 116 13.13 -26.14 7.76
CA LEU A 116 14.07 -25.65 6.76
C LEU A 116 15.48 -26.17 7.10
N PRO A 117 16.29 -26.60 6.11
CA PRO A 117 17.70 -26.90 6.31
C PRO A 117 18.51 -25.65 6.64
#